data_AF-A0AAD6VPA1-F1
#
_entry.id   AF-A0AAD6VPA1-F1
#
_cell.length_a   1.000
_cell.length_b   1.000
_cell.length_c   1.000
_cell.angle_alpha   90.00
_cell.angle_beta   90.00
_cell.angle_gamma   90.00
#
_symmetry.space_group_name_H-M   'P 1'
#
loop_
_entity.id
_entity.type
_entity.pdbx_description
1 polymer ?
#
loop_
_entity_poly.entity_id
_entity_poly.type
_entity_poly.pdbx_seq_one_letter_code
_entity_poly.pdbx_strand_id
1 'polypeptide(L)'
;ESRDARRAVVALQGRDARSFLDAVQDVLDRGSLPDSKFNAKARRLMRKLVEAHDQLPAALFISGVSDPDQHPTFSGGFGDVYRASF
;
A
#
# COMPACT_ATOMS: atom_id res chain seq x y z
N GLU A 1 3.75 -25.87 -8.83
CA GLU A 1 3.36 -24.62 -9.50
C GLU A 1 3.19 -23.41 -8.57
N SER A 2 2.33 -23.43 -7.54
CA SER A 2 2.03 -22.22 -6.74
C SER A 2 3.21 -21.58 -5.98
N ARG A 3 4.24 -22.37 -5.58
CA ARG A 3 5.39 -21.83 -4.82
C ARG A 3 6.36 -21.05 -5.68
N ASP A 4 6.59 -21.49 -6.92
CA ASP A 4 7.54 -20.84 -7.83
C ASP A 4 7.00 -19.50 -8.32
N ALA A 5 5.71 -19.45 -8.65
CA ALA A 5 5.00 -18.21 -8.96
C ALA A 5 5.09 -17.20 -7.80
N ARG A 6 4.92 -17.66 -6.56
CA ARG A 6 5.04 -16.79 -5.38
C ARG A 6 6.45 -16.25 -5.19
N ARG A 7 7.47 -17.07 -5.45
CA ARG A 7 8.87 -16.65 -5.36
C ARG A 7 9.22 -15.64 -6.46
N ALA A 8 8.71 -15.85 -7.67
CA ALA A 8 8.86 -14.92 -8.79
C ALA A 8 8.25 -13.56 -8.46
N VAL A 9 7.06 -13.51 -7.87
CA VAL A 9 6.42 -12.25 -7.46
C VAL A 9 7.28 -11.48 -6.45
N VAL A 10 7.83 -12.15 -5.43
CA VAL A 10 8.67 -11.47 -4.42
C VAL A 10 9.99 -10.96 -5.04
N ALA A 11 10.45 -11.59 -6.12
CA ALA A 11 11.65 -11.18 -6.84
C ALA A 11 11.42 -10.05 -7.86
N LEU A 12 10.17 -9.59 -8.08
CA LEU A 12 9.90 -8.40 -8.90
C LEU A 12 10.61 -7.18 -8.32
N GLN A 13 11.05 -6.25 -9.17
CA GLN A 13 11.76 -5.04 -8.74
C GLN A 13 11.21 -3.80 -9.44
N GLY A 14 11.49 -2.63 -8.87
CA GLY A 14 11.25 -1.34 -9.52
C GLY A 14 9.78 -1.14 -9.90
N ARG A 15 9.53 -0.88 -11.18
CA ARG A 15 8.17 -0.63 -11.70
C ARG A 15 7.28 -1.86 -11.61
N ASP A 16 7.81 -3.05 -11.85
CA ASP A 16 7.00 -4.27 -11.89
C ASP A 16 6.51 -4.65 -10.49
N ALA A 17 7.35 -4.47 -9.47
CA ALA A 17 6.96 -4.65 -8.07
C ALA A 17 5.84 -3.67 -7.68
N ARG A 18 5.98 -2.38 -8.05
CA ARG A 18 4.97 -1.36 -7.79
C ARG A 18 3.65 -1.63 -8.52
N SER A 19 3.69 -1.96 -9.82
CA SER A 19 2.49 -2.29 -10.58
C SER A 19 1.77 -3.52 -10.03
N PHE A 20 2.52 -4.52 -9.55
CA PHE A 20 1.93 -5.67 -8.88
C PHE A 20 1.26 -5.30 -7.55
N LEU A 21 1.92 -4.46 -6.74
CA LEU A 21 1.33 -3.94 -5.49
C LEU A 21 0.02 -3.19 -5.75
N ASP A 22 0.01 -2.31 -6.75
CA ASP A 22 -1.17 -1.53 -7.12
C ASP A 22 -2.32 -2.43 -7.58
N ALA A 23 -2.04 -3.44 -8.42
CA ALA A 23 -3.04 -4.38 -8.90
C ALA A 23 -3.65 -5.23 -7.78
N VAL A 24 -2.82 -5.72 -6.84
CA VAL A 24 -3.33 -6.51 -5.71
C VAL A 24 -4.16 -5.63 -4.75
N GLN A 25 -3.73 -4.39 -4.54
CA GLN A 25 -4.47 -3.43 -3.72
C GLN A 25 -5.84 -3.11 -4.33
N ASP A 26 -5.92 -2.84 -5.64
CA ASP A 26 -7.20 -2.59 -6.34
C ASP A 26 -8.17 -3.78 -6.22
N VAL A 27 -7.68 -5.01 -6.38
CA VAL A 27 -8.49 -6.23 -6.22
C VAL A 27 -9.00 -6.40 -4.79
N LEU A 28 -8.18 -6.05 -3.79
CA LEU A 28 -8.57 -6.08 -2.39
C LEU A 28 -9.63 -5.02 -2.06
N ASP A 29 -9.47 -3.80 -2.58
CA ASP A 29 -10.37 -2.68 -2.33
C ASP A 29 -11.74 -2.89 -3.00
N ARG A 30 -11.77 -3.50 -4.19
CA ARG A 30 -13.01 -3.88 -4.88
C ARG A 30 -13.69 -5.11 -4.25
N GLY A 31 -13.07 -5.78 -3.29
CA GLY A 31 -13.58 -7.02 -2.71
C GLY A 31 -13.75 -8.13 -3.75
N SER A 32 -12.93 -8.13 -4.81
CA SER A 32 -13.11 -9.05 -5.96
C SER A 32 -12.63 -10.47 -5.69
N LEU A 33 -12.06 -10.74 -4.52
CA LEU A 33 -11.64 -12.08 -4.13
C LEU A 33 -12.80 -12.86 -3.48
N PRO A 34 -13.01 -14.13 -3.89
CA PRO A 34 -14.22 -14.88 -3.53
C PRO A 34 -14.28 -15.34 -2.05
N ASP A 35 -13.16 -15.35 -1.33
CA ASP A 35 -13.11 -15.77 0.08
C ASP A 35 -12.06 -14.96 0.87
N SER A 36 -12.38 -14.72 2.14
CA SER A 36 -11.51 -14.20 3.20
C SER A 36 -10.10 -14.82 3.22
N LYS A 37 -9.96 -16.11 2.91
CA LYS A 37 -8.65 -16.78 2.84
C LYS A 37 -7.80 -16.25 1.69
N PHE A 38 -8.39 -15.91 0.55
CA PHE A 38 -7.66 -15.29 -0.56
C PHE A 38 -7.28 -13.85 -0.22
N ASN A 39 -8.16 -13.09 0.43
CA ASN A 39 -7.84 -11.76 0.96
C ASN A 39 -6.63 -11.80 1.89
N ALA A 40 -6.60 -12.73 2.84
CA ALA A 40 -5.47 -12.90 3.76
C ALA A 40 -4.17 -13.29 3.03
N LYS A 41 -4.25 -14.16 2.01
CA LYS A 41 -3.09 -14.55 1.19
C LYS A 41 -2.55 -13.38 0.37
N ALA A 42 -3.42 -12.60 -0.25
CA ALA A 42 -3.07 -11.41 -1.03
C ALA A 42 -2.39 -10.35 -0.14
N ARG A 43 -2.98 -10.02 1.02
CA ARG A 43 -2.38 -9.11 2.01
C ARG A 43 -1.01 -9.60 2.49
N ARG A 44 -0.87 -10.90 2.76
CA ARG A 44 0.43 -11.49 3.15
C ARG A 44 1.46 -11.42 2.03
N LEU A 45 1.04 -11.49 0.77
CA LEU A 45 1.93 -11.38 -0.38
C LEU A 45 2.39 -9.93 -0.58
N MET A 46 1.47 -8.96 -0.51
CA MET A 46 1.81 -7.53 -0.55
C MET A 46 2.80 -7.17 0.54
N ARG A 47 2.55 -7.57 1.80
CA ARG A 47 3.47 -7.29 2.90
C ARG A 47 4.89 -7.78 2.63
N LYS A 48 5.03 -9.00 2.11
CA LYS A 48 6.36 -9.55 1.79
C LYS A 48 7.06 -8.79 0.67
N LEU A 49 6.31 -8.29 -0.29
CA LEU A 49 6.86 -7.51 -1.40
C LEU A 49 7.27 -6.11 -0.94
N VAL A 50 6.45 -5.48 -0.08
CA VAL A 50 6.79 -4.23 0.60
C VAL A 50 8.05 -4.39 1.45
N GLU A 51 8.13 -5.42 2.30
CA GLU A 51 9.30 -5.73 3.13
C GLU A 51 10.58 -5.95 2.29
N ALA A 52 10.44 -6.51 1.08
CA ALA A 52 11.59 -6.83 0.23
C ALA A 52 12.13 -5.62 -0.56
N HIS A 53 11.27 -4.65 -0.89
CA HIS A 53 11.63 -3.56 -1.80
C HIS A 53 11.45 -2.15 -1.21
N ASP A 54 10.97 -2.06 0.03
CA ASP A 54 10.62 -0.80 0.71
C ASP A 54 9.69 0.10 -0.12
N GLN A 55 8.75 -0.55 -0.83
CA GLN A 55 7.78 0.10 -1.71
C GLN A 55 6.36 -0.14 -1.23
N LEU A 56 5.56 0.92 -1.22
CA LEU A 56 4.14 0.87 -0.87
C LEU A 56 3.26 1.01 -2.13
N PRO A 57 2.06 0.40 -2.17
CA PRO A 57 1.06 0.67 -3.20
C PRO A 57 0.73 2.16 -3.28
N ALA A 58 0.54 2.66 -4.51
CA ALA A 58 0.19 4.05 -4.78
C ALA A 58 -1.10 4.49 -4.08
N ALA A 59 -2.06 3.58 -3.93
CA ALA A 59 -3.33 3.84 -3.24
C ALA A 59 -3.18 4.18 -1.75
N LEU A 60 -2.04 3.88 -1.12
CA LEU A 60 -1.76 4.27 0.27
C LEU A 60 -1.24 5.70 0.40
N PHE A 61 -0.86 6.33 -0.71
CA PHE A 61 -0.42 7.72 -0.72
C PHE A 61 -1.62 8.63 -0.98
N ILE A 62 -1.95 9.46 0.00
CA ILE A 62 -2.94 10.50 -0.17
C ILE A 62 -2.35 11.54 -1.12
N SER A 63 -3.06 11.89 -2.19
CA SER A 63 -2.67 12.90 -3.17
C SER A 63 -3.68 14.05 -3.16
N GLY A 64 -3.31 15.22 -3.71
CA GLY A 64 -4.21 16.37 -3.76
C GLY A 64 -4.43 17.11 -2.43
N VAL A 65 -3.74 16.68 -1.37
CA VAL A 65 -3.80 17.38 -0.08
C VAL A 65 -3.00 18.68 -0.19
N SER A 66 -3.67 19.82 -0.03
CA SER A 66 -3.01 21.10 0.17
C SER A 66 -3.00 21.45 1.64
N ASP A 67 -1.83 21.83 2.15
CA ASP A 67 -1.70 22.41 3.49
C ASP A 67 -1.84 23.94 3.39
N PRO A 68 -3.00 24.52 3.77
CA PRO A 68 -3.16 25.97 3.79
C PRO A 68 -2.31 26.65 4.89
N ASP A 69 -1.91 25.93 5.93
CA ASP A 69 -1.32 26.50 7.14
C ASP A 69 0.04 25.85 7.44
N GLN A 70 1.16 26.58 7.31
CA GLN A 70 2.51 26.05 7.59
C GLN A 70 2.75 25.56 9.03
N HIS A 71 1.75 25.66 9.90
CA HIS A 71 1.85 25.39 11.33
C HIS A 71 0.74 24.42 11.76
N PRO A 72 1.03 23.48 12.67
CA PRO A 72 0.03 22.54 13.14
C PRO A 72 -1.09 23.25 13.90
N THR A 73 -2.32 22.80 13.70
CA THR A 73 -3.49 23.24 14.46
C THR A 73 -3.38 22.82 15.92
N PHE A 74 -2.84 21.63 16.17
CA PHE A 74 -2.52 21.14 17.52
C PHE A 74 -1.21 20.37 17.49
N SER A 75 -0.32 20.65 18.44
CA SER A 75 0.95 19.94 18.61
C SER A 75 0.97 19.14 19.90
N GLY A 76 1.55 17.94 19.87
CA GLY A 76 1.72 17.09 21.05
C GLY A 76 3.10 16.42 21.09
N GLY A 77 3.40 15.70 22.17
CA GLY A 77 4.72 15.06 22.33
C GLY A 77 5.01 13.90 21.37
N PHE A 78 3.99 13.39 20.67
CA PHE A 78 4.12 12.26 19.73
C PHE A 78 3.85 12.62 18.27
N GLY A 79 3.24 13.77 18.03
CA GLY A 79 2.84 14.16 16.68
C GLY A 79 2.00 15.41 16.67
N ASP A 80 1.87 15.95 15.47
CA ASP A 80 1.23 17.21 15.18
C ASP A 80 0.04 17.00 14.25
N VAL A 81 -1.02 17.77 14.46
CA VAL A 81 -2.25 17.74 13.68
C VAL A 81 -2.31 18.98 12.81
N TYR A 82 -2.35 18.79 11.50
CA TYR A 82 -2.48 19.87 10.51
C TYR A 82 -3.90 19.91 9.95
N ARG A 83 -4.36 21.11 9.63
CA ARG A 83 -5.61 21.30 8.89
C ARG A 83 -5.30 21.15 7.41
N ALA A 84 -6.05 20.32 6.70
CA ALA A 84 -5.87 20.08 5.29
C ALA A 84 -7.19 20.28 4.51
N SER A 85 -7.08 20.64 3.24
CA SER A 85 -8.17 20.61 2.27
C SER A 85 -7.84 19.64 1.13
N PHE A 86 -8.89 19.11 0.48
CA PHE A 86 -8.84 18.20 -0.66
C PHE A 86 -9.75 18.72 -1.77
#